data_AF-A0A838DR35-F1
#
_entry.id   AF-A0A838DR35-F1
#
_cell.length_a   1.000
_cell.length_b   1.000
_cell.length_c   1.000
_cell.angle_alpha   90.00
_cell.angle_beta   90.00
_cell.angle_gamma   90.00
#
_symmetry.space_group_name_H-M   'P 1'
#
loop_
_entity.id
_entity.type
_entity.pdbx_description
1 polymer ?
#
loop_
_entity_poly.entity_id
_entity_poly.type
_entity_poly.pdbx_seq_one_letter_code
_entity_poly.pdbx_strand_id
1 'polypeptide(L)'
;VYDPVATQTGREALERAGIRMDMVTFCENAYEVAEQADALVIVTEWNEFKSLNMLQIRSTMRQPVLIDGRNLYEPSEMNRLGFTYRGIGRGTGPAASVLPPGDSTSTPESETLQRPLMGALEGNNGK
;
A
#
# COMPACT_ATOMS: atom_id res chain seq x y z
N VAL A 1 -8.76 14.46 -9.95
CA VAL A 1 -10.14 14.19 -9.49
C VAL A 1 -10.84 13.39 -10.56
N TYR A 2 -11.56 12.34 -10.20
CA TYR A 2 -12.37 11.56 -11.13
C TYR A 2 -13.68 11.19 -10.43
N ASP A 3 -14.79 11.35 -11.14
CA ASP A 3 -16.09 10.81 -10.78
C ASP A 3 -16.79 10.34 -12.07
N PRO A 4 -17.22 9.07 -12.16
CA PRO A 4 -17.78 8.50 -13.40
C PRO A 4 -19.07 9.21 -13.86
N VAL A 5 -19.76 9.95 -12.99
CA VAL A 5 -21.04 10.61 -13.32
C VAL A 5 -20.98 12.12 -13.11
N ALA A 6 -20.29 12.58 -12.07
CA ALA A 6 -20.37 13.96 -11.59
C ALA A 6 -19.15 14.82 -11.96
N THR A 7 -18.33 14.42 -12.93
CA THR A 7 -17.15 15.20 -13.33
C THR A 7 -17.51 16.64 -13.76
N GLN A 8 -18.51 16.80 -14.63
CA GLN A 8 -18.92 18.12 -15.12
C GLN A 8 -19.57 18.97 -14.01
N THR A 9 -20.56 18.43 -13.31
CA THR A 9 -21.27 19.15 -12.24
C THR A 9 -20.36 19.45 -11.05
N GLY A 10 -19.40 18.56 -10.76
CA GLY A 10 -18.36 18.78 -9.76
C GLY A 10 -17.43 19.93 -10.13
N ARG A 11 -16.97 20.02 -11.38
CA ARG A 11 -16.19 21.16 -11.88
C ARG A 11 -16.93 22.49 -11.70
N GLU A 12 -18.18 22.56 -12.16
CA GLU A 12 -19.02 23.77 -12.04
C GLU A 12 -19.25 24.17 -10.57
N ALA A 13 -19.41 23.18 -9.69
CA ALA A 13 -19.57 23.43 -8.26
C ALA A 13 -18.30 24.01 -7.63
N LEU A 14 -17.11 23.51 -7.99
CA LEU A 14 -15.83 24.04 -7.52
C LEU A 14 -15.59 25.46 -8.03
N GLU A 15 -15.89 25.73 -9.31
CA GLU A 15 -15.81 27.07 -9.91
C GLU A 15 -16.72 28.06 -9.17
N ARG A 16 -17.98 27.68 -8.95
CA ARG A 16 -18.95 28.50 -8.21
C ARG A 16 -18.52 28.73 -6.75
N ALA A 17 -17.82 27.77 -6.14
CA ALA A 17 -17.27 27.91 -4.80
C ALA A 17 -15.99 28.77 -4.74
N GLY A 18 -15.49 29.27 -5.89
CA GLY A 18 -14.29 30.10 -5.96
C GLY A 18 -12.99 29.30 -5.77
N ILE A 19 -13.02 27.99 -5.98
CA ILE A 19 -11.82 27.15 -5.94
C ILE A 19 -10.94 27.47 -7.16
N ARG A 20 -9.65 27.57 -6.90
CA ARG A 20 -8.62 27.79 -7.92
C ARG A 20 -8.51 26.57 -8.84
N MET A 21 -9.07 26.68 -10.05
CA MET A 21 -9.12 25.57 -11.02
C MET A 21 -7.75 25.20 -11.61
N ASP A 22 -6.74 26.07 -11.49
CA ASP A 22 -5.36 25.75 -11.84
C ASP A 22 -4.69 24.75 -10.87
N MET A 23 -5.30 24.53 -9.70
CA MET A 23 -4.86 23.52 -8.72
C MET A 23 -5.64 22.20 -8.82
N VAL A 24 -6.62 22.09 -9.73
CA VAL A 24 -7.51 20.93 -9.83
C VAL A 24 -7.44 20.33 -11.23
N THR A 25 -6.79 19.17 -11.34
CA THR A 25 -6.83 18.36 -12.55
C THR A 25 -7.98 17.36 -12.46
N PHE A 26 -8.84 17.33 -13.47
CA PHE A 26 -9.83 16.27 -13.66
C PHE A 26 -9.25 15.25 -14.64
N CYS A 27 -9.41 13.98 -14.32
CA CYS A 27 -8.88 12.85 -15.08
C CYS A 27 -10.02 12.07 -15.74
N GLU A 28 -9.71 11.27 -16.75
CA GLU A 28 -10.72 10.50 -17.49
C GLU A 28 -11.09 9.19 -16.79
N ASN A 29 -10.22 8.70 -15.90
CA ASN A 29 -10.44 7.47 -15.14
C ASN A 29 -9.71 7.50 -13.78
N ALA A 30 -10.01 6.52 -12.92
CA ALA A 30 -9.43 6.41 -11.59
C ALA A 30 -7.92 6.11 -11.60
N TYR A 31 -7.39 5.45 -12.65
CA TYR A 31 -5.97 5.08 -12.72
C TYR A 31 -5.09 6.31 -12.98
N GLU A 32 -5.52 7.22 -13.85
CA GLU A 32 -4.84 8.51 -14.09
C GLU A 32 -4.76 9.36 -12.82
N VAL A 33 -5.78 9.33 -11.96
CA VAL A 33 -5.74 10.07 -10.68
C VAL A 33 -4.61 9.58 -9.77
N ALA A 34 -4.22 8.31 -9.88
CA ALA A 34 -3.16 7.71 -9.07
C ALA A 34 -1.75 8.04 -9.57
N GLU A 35 -1.60 8.46 -10.83
CA GLU A 35 -0.30 8.69 -11.43
C GLU A 35 0.47 9.77 -10.68
N GLN A 36 1.64 9.36 -10.19
CA GLN A 36 2.51 10.16 -9.35
C GLN A 36 1.81 10.72 -8.09
N ALA A 37 0.66 10.22 -7.64
CA ALA A 37 0.04 10.74 -6.43
C ALA A 37 0.83 10.34 -5.17
N ASP A 38 0.90 11.23 -4.16
CA ASP A 38 1.40 10.88 -2.82
C ASP A 38 0.30 10.26 -1.95
N ALA A 39 -0.96 10.53 -2.27
CA ALA A 39 -2.11 9.98 -1.58
C ALA A 39 -3.32 9.91 -2.50
N LEU A 40 -4.15 8.89 -2.29
CA LEU A 40 -5.49 8.78 -2.85
C LEU A 40 -6.53 8.96 -1.75
N VAL A 41 -7.62 9.65 -2.08
CA VAL A 41 -8.75 9.88 -1.17
C VAL A 41 -10.03 9.43 -1.83
N ILE A 42 -10.74 8.48 -1.21
CA ILE A 42 -12.04 7.98 -1.66
C ILE A 42 -13.14 8.73 -0.93
N VAL A 43 -13.94 9.47 -1.69
CA VAL A 43 -15.01 10.34 -1.17
C VAL A 43 -16.40 9.85 -1.57
N THR A 44 -16.50 8.97 -2.57
CA THR A 44 -17.75 8.38 -3.07
C THR A 44 -17.59 6.87 -3.28
N GLU A 45 -18.68 6.12 -3.10
CA GLU A 45 -18.71 4.65 -3.07
C GLU A 45 -19.13 4.00 -4.40
N TRP A 46 -18.65 4.54 -5.53
CA TRP A 46 -18.95 3.95 -6.83
C TRP A 46 -18.46 2.49 -6.91
N ASN A 47 -19.28 1.60 -7.50
CA ASN A 47 -18.94 0.19 -7.65
C ASN A 47 -17.66 -0.02 -8.47
N GLU A 48 -17.37 0.87 -9.42
CA GLU A 48 -16.12 0.86 -10.19
C GLU A 48 -14.88 0.87 -9.29
N PHE A 49 -14.90 1.64 -8.20
CA PHE A 49 -13.78 1.73 -7.27
C PHE A 49 -13.54 0.41 -6.54
N LYS A 50 -14.61 -0.33 -6.20
CA LYS A 50 -14.51 -1.65 -5.56
C LYS A 50 -13.78 -2.68 -6.42
N SER A 51 -13.79 -2.50 -7.74
CA SER A 51 -13.19 -3.41 -8.73
C SER A 51 -11.81 -2.97 -9.27
N LEU A 52 -11.24 -1.89 -8.75
CA LEU A 52 -9.93 -1.40 -9.22
C LEU A 52 -8.80 -2.38 -8.92
N ASN A 53 -7.85 -2.48 -9.85
CA ASN A 53 -6.61 -3.18 -9.61
C ASN A 53 -5.68 -2.33 -8.73
N MET A 54 -5.75 -2.57 -7.42
CA MET A 54 -4.97 -1.79 -6.45
C MET A 54 -3.46 -2.00 -6.55
N LEU A 55 -2.98 -3.13 -7.08
CA LEU A 55 -1.55 -3.33 -7.35
C LEU A 55 -1.06 -2.41 -8.46
N GLN A 56 -1.84 -2.25 -9.53
CA GLN A 56 -1.52 -1.32 -10.61
C GLN A 56 -1.52 0.11 -10.09
N ILE A 57 -2.54 0.52 -9.33
CA ILE A 57 -2.62 1.84 -8.70
C ILE A 57 -1.38 2.09 -7.82
N ARG A 58 -1.00 1.13 -6.98
CA ARG A 58 0.20 1.27 -6.14
C ARG A 58 1.46 1.55 -6.95
N SER A 59 1.60 0.89 -8.10
CA SER A 59 2.80 0.97 -8.94
C SER A 59 2.99 2.32 -9.63
N THR A 60 1.91 3.10 -9.78
CA THR A 60 1.96 4.42 -10.43
C THR A 60 2.07 5.59 -9.45
N MET A 61 1.85 5.35 -8.16
CA MET A 61 1.93 6.36 -7.10
C MET A 61 3.38 6.69 -6.67
N ARG A 62 3.62 7.92 -6.20
CA ARG A 62 4.88 8.30 -5.53
C ARG A 62 4.95 7.70 -4.13
N GLN A 63 3.85 7.77 -3.39
CA GLN A 63 3.71 7.19 -2.05
C GLN A 63 2.34 6.49 -1.97
N PRO A 64 2.25 5.21 -1.62
CA PRO A 64 0.98 4.49 -1.65
C PRO A 64 0.14 4.76 -0.40
N VAL A 65 -0.26 6.01 -0.16
CA VAL A 65 -1.18 6.37 0.93
C VAL A 65 -2.62 6.31 0.42
N LEU A 66 -3.49 5.55 1.09
CA LEU A 66 -4.91 5.44 0.75
C LEU A 66 -5.78 5.86 1.94
N ILE A 67 -6.51 6.96 1.77
CA ILE A 67 -7.52 7.46 2.70
C ILE A 67 -8.89 7.07 2.16
N ASP A 68 -9.56 6.16 2.85
CA ASP A 68 -10.82 5.59 2.42
C ASP A 68 -11.97 6.12 3.28
N GLY A 69 -12.59 7.20 2.81
CA GLY A 69 -13.73 7.85 3.46
C GLY A 69 -15.00 7.02 3.44
N ARG A 70 -15.05 5.97 2.61
CA ARG A 70 -16.23 5.12 2.38
C ARG A 70 -16.03 3.68 2.83
N ASN A 71 -14.86 3.38 3.40
CA ASN A 71 -14.56 2.06 3.96
C ASN A 71 -14.73 0.93 2.92
N LEU A 72 -14.44 1.19 1.65
CA LEU A 72 -14.58 0.26 0.53
C LEU A 72 -13.64 -0.95 0.61
N TYR A 73 -12.45 -0.76 1.16
CA TYR A 73 -11.44 -1.83 1.25
C TYR A 73 -11.23 -2.31 2.67
N GLU A 74 -10.74 -3.55 2.79
CA GLU A 74 -10.33 -4.11 4.06
C GLU A 74 -8.91 -3.64 4.44
N PRO A 75 -8.69 -3.14 5.68
CA PRO A 75 -7.38 -2.63 6.10
C PRO A 75 -6.25 -3.64 5.96
N SER A 76 -6.49 -4.91 6.30
CA SER A 76 -5.48 -5.97 6.23
C SER A 76 -5.02 -6.23 4.79
N GLU A 77 -5.95 -6.22 3.84
CA GLU A 77 -5.62 -6.43 2.42
C GLU A 77 -4.84 -5.26 1.86
N MET A 78 -5.24 -4.01 2.15
CA MET A 78 -4.51 -2.84 1.66
C MET A 78 -3.10 -2.76 2.25
N ASN A 79 -2.95 -3.10 3.53
CA ASN A 79 -1.63 -3.21 4.15
C ASN A 79 -0.77 -4.32 3.50
N ARG A 80 -1.37 -5.48 3.18
CA ARG A 80 -0.68 -6.59 2.49
C ARG A 80 -0.24 -6.20 1.08
N LEU A 81 -1.02 -5.38 0.38
CA LEU A 81 -0.64 -4.80 -0.91
C LEU A 81 0.40 -3.68 -0.76
N GLY A 82 0.72 -3.27 0.46
CA GLY A 82 1.75 -2.28 0.77
C GLY A 82 1.28 -0.83 0.66
N PHE A 83 -0.01 -0.58 0.90
CA PHE A 83 -0.52 0.77 1.13
C PHE A 83 -0.40 1.17 2.61
N THR A 84 -0.17 2.45 2.86
CA THR A 84 -0.55 3.06 4.14
C THR A 84 -2.04 3.35 4.11
N TYR A 85 -2.84 2.45 4.70
CA TYR A 85 -4.30 2.56 4.68
C TYR A 85 -4.87 3.31 5.90
N ARG A 86 -5.86 4.18 5.65
CA ARG A 86 -6.65 4.87 6.68
C ARG A 86 -8.14 4.85 6.31
N GLY A 87 -8.93 4.11 7.08
CA GLY A 87 -10.40 4.10 6.97
C GLY A 87 -11.07 4.85 8.13
N ILE A 88 -12.31 5.28 7.93
CA ILE A 88 -13.07 6.02 8.96
C ILE A 88 -13.56 5.06 10.04
N GLY A 89 -13.28 5.38 11.31
CA GLY A 89 -13.72 4.57 12.45
C GLY A 89 -13.01 3.21 12.58
N ARG A 90 -11.96 2.96 11.80
CA ARG A 90 -11.22 1.67 11.78
C ARG A 90 -9.89 1.69 12.54
N GLY A 91 -9.62 2.79 13.25
CA GLY A 91 -8.35 3.02 13.95
C GLY A 91 -7.19 3.35 13.00
N THR A 92 -6.07 3.80 13.57
CA THR A 92 -4.82 3.94 12.83
C THR A 92 -4.16 2.56 12.80
N GLY A 93 -4.44 1.76 11.77
CA GLY A 93 -3.73 0.48 11.56
C GLY A 93 -2.21 0.66 11.69
N PRO A 94 -1.45 -0.42 11.96
CA PRO A 94 -0.03 -0.34 12.28
C PRO A 94 0.67 0.57 11.27
N ALA A 95 1.51 1.50 11.77
CA ALA A 95 2.27 2.40 10.91
C ALA A 95 2.96 1.54 9.86
N ALA A 96 2.76 1.86 8.56
CA ALA A 96 3.47 1.17 7.52
C ALA A 96 4.95 1.25 7.87
N SER A 97 5.60 0.10 8.09
CA SER A 97 7.05 0.10 8.17
C SER A 97 7.50 0.63 6.82
N VAL A 98 7.99 1.85 6.78
CA VAL A 98 8.74 2.36 5.64
C VAL A 98 9.94 1.44 5.55
N LEU A 99 9.81 0.32 4.83
CA LEU A 99 10.97 -0.42 4.39
C LEU A 99 11.66 0.50 3.40
N PRO A 100 12.90 0.94 3.68
CA PRO A 100 13.64 1.73 2.71
C PRO A 100 13.77 0.91 1.41
N PRO A 101 13.70 1.56 0.23
CA PRO A 101 13.98 0.86 -1.01
C PRO A 101 15.46 0.42 -1.00
N GLY A 102 15.67 -0.88 -0.77
CA GLY A 102 16.95 -1.56 -0.90
C GLY A 102 17.68 -1.81 0.42
N ASP A 103 17.41 -2.95 1.05
CA ASP A 103 18.50 -3.78 1.56
C ASP A 103 18.23 -5.22 1.15
N SER A 104 19.13 -5.76 0.35
CA SER A 104 19.10 -7.10 -0.19
C SER A 104 20.33 -7.83 0.30
N THR A 105 20.53 -7.94 1.61
CA THR A 105 21.51 -8.87 2.17
C THR A 105 21.11 -9.44 3.53
N SER A 106 21.44 -10.72 3.71
CA SER A 106 21.33 -11.56 4.91
C SER A 106 19.97 -12.16 5.27
N THR A 107 19.65 -13.29 4.63
CA THR A 107 19.17 -14.47 5.36
C THR A 107 20.19 -14.85 6.45
N PRO A 108 19.78 -15.11 7.70
CA PRO A 108 20.58 -15.95 8.58
C PRO A 108 20.19 -17.41 8.33
N GLU A 109 21.00 -18.11 7.54
CA GLU A 109 21.15 -19.56 7.69
C GLU A 109 21.91 -19.81 9.00
N SER A 110 21.26 -20.39 10.01
CA SER A 110 21.82 -21.49 10.79
C SER A 110 20.83 -21.92 11.89
N GLU A 111 19.98 -22.89 11.59
CA GLU A 111 19.56 -23.84 12.61
C GLU A 111 20.08 -25.22 12.22
N THR A 112 21.20 -25.55 12.84
CA THR A 112 21.90 -26.84 12.80
C THR A 112 20.94 -27.98 13.18
N LEU A 113 20.43 -28.69 12.17
CA LEU A 113 19.66 -29.91 12.38
C LEU A 113 20.58 -31.14 12.18
N GLN A 114 20.88 -31.80 13.30
CA GLN A 114 21.03 -33.24 13.48
C GLN A 114 22.07 -34.03 12.66
N ARG A 115 23.01 -34.66 13.37
CA ARG A 115 23.37 -36.09 13.13
C ARG A 115 24.01 -36.77 14.36
N PRO A 116 23.62 -38.03 14.69
CA PRO A 116 24.12 -38.76 15.87
C PRO A 116 25.25 -39.79 15.59
N LEU A 117 26.03 -40.05 16.65
CA LEU A 117 26.78 -41.25 17.11
C LEU A 117 27.64 -42.14 16.16
N MET A 118 28.97 -42.13 16.40
CA MET A 118 29.96 -43.25 16.35
C MET A 118 31.32 -42.62 16.74
N GLY A 119 32.21 -43.14 17.60
CA GLY A 119 32.56 -44.51 17.94
C GLY A 119 33.92 -44.89 17.31
N ALA A 120 35.06 -44.43 17.88
CA ALA A 120 36.43 -44.98 17.72
C ALA A 120 37.37 -44.21 18.69
N LEU A 121 37.82 -44.78 19.81
CA LEU A 121 39.03 -45.61 20.00
C LEU A 121 40.32 -44.98 19.45
N GLU A 122 41.17 -44.53 20.40
CA GLU A 122 42.65 -44.41 20.45
C GLU A 122 42.94 -43.28 21.45
N GLY A 123 43.47 -43.49 22.66
CA GLY A 123 44.70 -44.18 22.99
C GLY A 123 45.74 -43.11 23.36
N ASN A 124 45.99 -42.85 24.66
CA ASN A 124 47.28 -42.30 25.07
C ASN A 124 47.58 -42.53 26.57
N ASN A 125 48.66 -43.27 26.80
CA ASN A 125 49.38 -43.42 28.07
C ASN A 125 50.18 -42.16 28.39
N GLY A 126 50.42 -41.88 29.67
CA GLY A 126 51.50 -40.96 30.01
C GLY A 126 51.61 -40.48 31.47
N LYS A 127 52.06 -41.38 32.34
CA LYS A 127 52.70 -41.16 33.66
C LYS A 127 51.87 -40.63 34.82
#